data_AF-K0RIT4-F1
#
_entry.id   AF-K0RIT4-F1
#
_cell.length_a   1.000
_cell.length_b   1.000
_cell.length_c   1.000
_cell.angle_alpha   90.00
_cell.angle_beta   90.00
_cell.angle_gamma   90.00
#
_symmetry.space_group_name_H-M   'P 1'
#
loop_
_entity.id
_entity.type
_entity.pdbx_description
1 polymer ?
#
loop_
_entity_poly.entity_id
_entity_poly.type
_entity_poly.pdbx_seq_one_letter_code
_entity_poly.pdbx_strand_id
1 'polypeptide(L)'
;MEDDNETSSEDYRETCLHLAQSEKEVGSDWDGVTVLQENNEEETVVLPDYIDKAITRGYVKTVLKWINANRMEDRANAVSSGDTASMPALCVAAAFDQLAITTQLLQLGANVDGRASYGGTAMSLGFVDEGLLNRVSTEMIRLLLSWGASFFPVPECSREFGISQARKHGKYELANLLESELGGRRCEIVNLSVQPELNGKMCLAEEYLPNSNRYKVTLETKSKDVLVLGPDNLKRRDRTPQDPGYYVEFKNGCTIRHDFDSNEDCQAFVAALNNDGETQPVVTEEAEAAAEQAAAELLAEVGLDDSPGEVSRGCKAKKSKKKKGGKKKNTK
;
A
#
# COMPACT_ATOMS: atom_id res chain seq x y z
N MET A 1 0.93 22.99 21.07
CA MET A 1 0.03 22.36 22.08
C MET A 1 0.44 22.71 23.50
N GLU A 2 1.61 22.30 23.99
CA GLU A 2 2.09 22.72 25.33
C GLU A 2 2.42 24.21 25.42
N ASP A 3 3.11 24.75 24.41
CA ASP A 3 3.41 26.19 24.32
C ASP A 3 2.16 27.08 24.19
N ASP A 4 1.05 26.49 23.76
CA ASP A 4 -0.26 27.16 23.61
C ASP A 4 -1.22 26.86 24.78
N ASN A 5 -0.75 26.09 25.78
CA ASN A 5 -1.51 25.67 26.96
C ASN A 5 -2.78 24.83 26.65
N GLU A 6 -2.83 24.19 25.49
CA GLU A 6 -3.92 23.31 25.04
C GLU A 6 -3.70 21.85 25.52
N THR A 7 -3.45 21.66 26.82
CA THR A 7 -3.14 20.33 27.40
C THR A 7 -4.38 19.50 27.73
N SER A 8 -5.57 20.01 27.42
CA SER A 8 -6.85 19.34 27.70
C SER A 8 -7.52 18.73 26.48
N SER A 9 -6.95 18.87 25.27
CA SER A 9 -7.51 18.26 24.05
C SER A 9 -7.33 16.74 24.07
N GLU A 10 -8.19 16.04 23.32
CA GLU A 10 -8.11 14.59 23.12
C GLU A 10 -6.80 14.24 22.40
N ASP A 11 -6.47 14.99 21.33
CA ASP A 11 -5.20 14.87 20.59
C ASP A 11 -3.96 15.00 21.49
N TYR A 12 -3.96 15.95 22.43
CA TYR A 12 -2.82 16.11 23.35
C TYR A 12 -2.68 14.88 24.26
N ARG A 13 -3.79 14.32 24.74
CA ARG A 13 -3.75 13.12 25.59
C ARG A 13 -3.30 11.88 24.82
N GLU A 14 -3.77 11.70 23.59
CA GLU A 14 -3.28 10.62 22.71
C GLU A 14 -1.79 10.78 22.42
N THR A 15 -1.35 12.00 22.10
CA THR A 15 0.07 12.32 21.87
C THR A 15 0.93 12.00 23.09
N CYS A 16 0.50 12.38 24.31
CA CYS A 16 1.22 12.04 25.55
C CYS A 16 1.26 10.53 25.79
N LEU A 17 0.20 9.81 25.43
CA LEU A 17 0.12 8.36 25.61
C LEU A 17 1.07 7.64 24.64
N HIS A 18 1.12 8.08 23.38
CA HIS A 18 2.09 7.60 22.40
C HIS A 18 3.53 7.90 22.84
N LEU A 19 3.80 9.10 23.32
CA LEU A 19 5.13 9.49 23.82
C LEU A 19 5.58 8.59 24.98
N ALA A 20 4.73 8.39 25.98
CA ALA A 20 5.05 7.55 27.13
C ALA A 20 5.28 6.07 26.74
N GLN A 21 4.57 5.60 25.70
CA GLN A 21 4.74 4.26 25.17
C GLN A 21 6.06 4.14 24.41
N SER A 22 6.42 5.13 23.58
CA SER A 22 7.70 5.20 22.90
C SER A 22 8.88 5.30 23.88
N GLU A 23 8.80 6.11 24.94
CA GLU A 23 9.84 6.20 25.98
C GLU A 23 10.08 4.85 26.67
N LYS A 24 9.00 4.11 26.93
CA LYS A 24 9.08 2.78 27.53
C LYS A 24 9.71 1.76 26.58
N GLU A 25 9.44 1.86 25.29
CA GLU A 25 10.00 0.98 24.25
C GLU A 25 11.47 1.26 23.96
N VAL A 26 11.87 2.54 23.95
CA VAL A 26 13.26 2.98 23.78
C VAL A 26 14.14 2.54 24.96
N GLY A 27 13.55 2.44 26.16
CA GLY A 27 14.26 1.99 27.37
C GLY A 27 15.04 3.11 28.06
N SER A 28 15.22 2.98 29.38
CA SER A 28 15.91 3.98 30.21
C SER A 28 17.42 4.09 29.95
N ASP A 29 17.96 3.19 29.14
CA ASP A 29 19.36 3.06 28.77
C ASP A 29 19.73 3.81 27.49
N TRP A 30 18.76 4.41 26.80
CA TRP A 30 19.04 5.28 25.66
C TRP A 30 19.77 6.55 26.10
N ASP A 31 21.01 6.71 25.65
CA ASP A 31 21.93 7.77 26.06
C ASP A 31 21.86 9.04 25.19
N GLY A 32 20.99 9.04 24.19
CA GLY A 32 20.82 10.11 23.22
C GLY A 32 21.91 10.30 22.20
N VAL A 33 22.83 9.34 22.14
CA VAL A 33 24.00 9.39 21.23
C VAL A 33 24.21 8.06 20.52
N THR A 34 23.73 6.95 21.08
CA THR A 34 23.87 5.61 20.53
C THR A 34 23.02 5.48 19.27
N VAL A 35 23.69 5.67 18.14
CA VAL A 35 23.22 5.20 16.84
C VAL A 35 23.44 3.69 16.83
N LEU A 36 22.35 2.92 16.80
CA LEU A 36 22.45 1.49 16.50
C LEU A 36 23.11 1.38 15.13
N GLN A 37 24.32 0.82 15.11
CA GLN A 37 25.09 0.66 13.89
C GLN A 37 24.23 -0.15 12.91
N GLU A 38 23.80 0.47 11.80
CA GLU A 38 23.12 -0.22 10.72
C GLU A 38 24.00 -1.41 10.34
N ASN A 39 23.50 -2.62 10.60
CA ASN A 39 24.27 -3.85 10.49
C ASN A 39 24.53 -4.18 9.01
N ASN A 40 25.42 -3.46 8.31
CA ASN A 40 25.86 -3.81 6.94
C ASN A 40 24.71 -4.29 6.02
N GLU A 41 23.53 -3.68 6.14
CA GLU A 41 22.44 -3.94 5.21
C GLU A 41 22.82 -3.22 3.92
N GLU A 42 22.64 -3.90 2.77
CA GLU A 42 22.81 -3.28 1.46
C GLU A 42 22.17 -1.89 1.47
N GLU A 43 22.91 -0.90 0.97
CA GLU A 43 22.50 0.50 0.98
C GLU A 43 21.07 0.61 0.44
N THR A 44 20.11 0.87 1.33
CA THR A 44 18.70 0.80 0.98
C THR A 44 18.42 1.86 -0.07
N VAL A 45 17.82 1.44 -1.19
CA VAL A 45 17.59 2.35 -2.31
C VAL A 45 16.59 3.41 -1.90
N VAL A 46 16.97 4.69 -2.02
CA VAL A 46 16.08 5.81 -1.73
C VAL A 46 15.27 6.17 -2.97
N LEU A 47 13.95 6.30 -2.81
CA LEU A 47 13.04 6.76 -3.85
C LEU A 47 13.37 8.21 -4.23
N PRO A 48 13.66 8.50 -5.50
CA PRO A 48 13.70 9.87 -5.97
C PRO A 48 12.34 10.55 -5.79
N ASP A 49 12.31 11.85 -5.45
CA ASP A 49 11.07 12.62 -5.23
C ASP A 49 10.05 12.50 -6.36
N TYR A 50 10.52 12.41 -7.62
CA TYR A 50 9.63 12.29 -8.77
C TYR A 50 8.97 10.91 -8.85
N ILE A 51 9.63 9.85 -8.35
CA ILE A 51 9.06 8.50 -8.26
C ILE A 51 8.08 8.44 -7.10
N ASP A 52 8.40 9.01 -5.95
CA ASP A 52 7.47 9.12 -4.83
C ASP A 52 6.16 9.82 -5.28
N LYS A 53 6.28 10.97 -5.95
CA LYS A 53 5.13 11.67 -6.57
C LYS A 53 4.43 10.83 -7.64
N ALA A 54 5.15 9.99 -8.39
CA ALA A 54 4.55 9.09 -9.37
C ALA A 54 3.74 7.97 -8.68
N ILE A 55 4.23 7.43 -7.57
CA ILE A 55 3.51 6.44 -6.76
C ILE A 55 2.22 7.07 -6.24
N THR A 56 2.31 8.20 -5.53
CA THR A 56 1.13 8.87 -4.94
C THR A 56 0.05 9.22 -5.96
N ARG A 57 0.44 9.56 -7.20
CA ARG A 57 -0.48 9.89 -8.31
C ARG A 57 -0.92 8.71 -9.17
N GLY A 58 -0.39 7.51 -8.94
CA GLY A 58 -0.78 6.32 -9.71
C GLY A 58 -0.15 6.20 -11.10
N TYR A 59 1.02 6.81 -11.33
CA TYR A 59 1.73 6.75 -12.61
C TYR A 59 2.52 5.44 -12.76
N VAL A 60 1.80 4.32 -12.90
CA VAL A 60 2.34 2.95 -12.97
C VAL A 60 3.49 2.82 -13.97
N LYS A 61 3.37 3.40 -15.17
CA LYS A 61 4.41 3.33 -16.22
C LYS A 61 5.74 3.89 -15.75
N THR A 62 5.70 5.05 -15.09
CA THR A 62 6.90 5.77 -14.64
C THR A 62 7.59 4.97 -13.53
N VAL A 63 6.80 4.48 -12.56
CA VAL A 63 7.29 3.65 -11.45
C VAL A 63 7.94 2.37 -11.98
N LEU A 64 7.26 1.63 -12.85
CA LEU A 64 7.80 0.40 -13.43
C LEU A 64 9.04 0.63 -14.31
N LYS A 65 9.12 1.75 -15.04
CA LYS A 65 10.31 2.07 -15.83
C LYS A 65 11.52 2.26 -14.92
N TRP A 66 11.34 2.95 -13.79
CA TRP A 66 12.42 3.19 -12.84
C TRP A 66 12.87 1.92 -12.12
N ILE A 67 11.93 1.09 -11.64
CA ILE A 67 12.26 -0.19 -11.00
C ILE A 67 13.03 -1.09 -11.96
N ASN A 68 12.60 -1.20 -13.22
CA ASN A 68 13.22 -2.09 -14.19
C ASN A 68 14.50 -1.52 -14.84
N ALA A 69 14.86 -0.25 -14.60
CA ALA A 69 16.03 0.38 -15.21
C ALA A 69 17.35 -0.19 -14.64
N ASN A 70 17.37 -0.59 -13.37
CA ASN A 70 18.52 -1.25 -12.75
C ASN A 70 18.06 -2.49 -11.96
N ARG A 71 18.41 -3.68 -12.47
CA ARG A 71 18.07 -4.96 -11.83
C ARG A 71 19.03 -5.39 -10.73
N MET A 72 20.14 -4.69 -10.56
CA MET A 72 21.11 -4.97 -9.49
C MET A 72 20.68 -4.36 -8.16
N GLU A 73 19.79 -3.36 -8.19
CA GLU A 73 19.25 -2.67 -7.03
C GLU A 73 17.88 -3.25 -6.66
N ASP A 74 17.60 -3.38 -5.36
CA ASP A 74 16.28 -3.76 -4.86
C ASP A 74 15.30 -2.57 -4.87
N ARG A 75 15.03 -2.03 -6.06
CA ARG A 75 14.14 -0.87 -6.25
C ARG A 75 12.68 -1.17 -5.88
N ALA A 76 12.27 -2.43 -5.80
CA ALA A 76 10.93 -2.81 -5.35
C ALA A 76 10.75 -2.57 -3.84
N ASN A 77 11.84 -2.66 -3.07
CA ASN A 77 11.89 -2.37 -1.64
C ASN A 77 12.47 -0.98 -1.30
N ALA A 78 12.58 -0.10 -2.29
CA ALA A 78 13.04 1.26 -2.08
C ALA A 78 12.17 2.01 -1.05
N VAL A 79 12.79 2.88 -0.28
CA VAL A 79 12.14 3.69 0.77
C VAL A 79 12.16 5.16 0.40
N SER A 80 11.18 5.91 0.87
CA SER A 80 11.18 7.37 0.76
C SER A 80 12.33 7.98 1.56
N SER A 81 12.56 9.29 1.40
CA SER A 81 13.59 9.99 2.18
C SER A 81 13.36 9.90 3.69
N GLY A 82 14.41 10.12 4.48
CA GLY A 82 14.30 10.21 5.95
C GLY A 82 13.31 11.29 6.40
N ASP A 83 13.25 12.41 5.68
CA ASP A 83 12.28 13.50 5.91
C ASP A 83 10.82 13.05 5.71
N THR A 84 10.61 11.97 4.96
CA THR A 84 9.30 11.34 4.72
C THR A 84 9.20 9.99 5.44
N ALA A 85 9.89 9.88 6.58
CA ALA A 85 9.83 8.74 7.48
C ALA A 85 10.31 7.39 6.89
N SER A 86 11.15 7.40 5.85
CA SER A 86 11.71 6.18 5.24
C SER A 86 10.62 5.15 4.93
N MET A 87 9.50 5.59 4.37
CA MET A 87 8.37 4.73 4.06
C MET A 87 8.70 3.82 2.87
N PRO A 88 8.55 2.49 2.98
CA PRO A 88 8.65 1.61 1.82
C PRO A 88 7.71 2.05 0.69
N ALA A 89 8.13 1.90 -0.57
CA ALA A 89 7.31 2.21 -1.75
C ALA A 89 5.92 1.56 -1.68
N LEU A 90 5.84 0.35 -1.13
CA LEU A 90 4.59 -0.39 -0.90
C LEU A 90 3.67 0.34 0.10
N CYS A 91 4.23 0.91 1.17
CA CYS A 91 3.47 1.70 2.15
C CYS A 91 2.91 2.98 1.51
N VAL A 92 3.72 3.69 0.71
CA VAL A 92 3.26 4.87 -0.02
C VAL A 92 2.14 4.49 -0.99
N ALA A 93 2.30 3.42 -1.77
CA ALA A 93 1.26 2.96 -2.69
C ALA A 93 -0.05 2.59 -1.96
N ALA A 94 0.04 1.93 -0.80
CA ALA A 94 -1.11 1.56 0.01
C ALA A 94 -1.85 2.77 0.59
N ALA A 95 -1.11 3.75 1.12
CA ALA A 95 -1.68 4.97 1.72
C ALA A 95 -2.50 5.81 0.71
N PHE A 96 -2.14 5.75 -0.57
CA PHE A 96 -2.83 6.47 -1.65
C PHE A 96 -3.78 5.58 -2.47
N ASP A 97 -4.13 4.38 -1.98
CA ASP A 97 -5.07 3.43 -2.61
C ASP A 97 -4.66 3.02 -4.05
N GLN A 98 -3.35 2.95 -4.30
CA GLN A 98 -2.79 2.66 -5.62
C GLN A 98 -2.68 1.16 -5.85
N LEU A 99 -3.83 0.50 -6.02
CA LEU A 99 -3.93 -0.97 -6.11
C LEU A 99 -3.07 -1.57 -7.23
N ALA A 100 -3.01 -0.92 -8.39
CA ALA A 100 -2.21 -1.37 -9.53
C ALA A 100 -0.71 -1.34 -9.21
N ILE A 101 -0.22 -0.25 -8.60
CA ILE A 101 1.19 -0.13 -8.20
C ILE A 101 1.50 -1.13 -7.09
N THR A 102 0.63 -1.25 -6.08
CA THR A 102 0.81 -2.21 -4.98
C THR A 102 0.92 -3.64 -5.49
N THR A 103 0.04 -4.04 -6.42
CA THR A 103 0.08 -5.36 -7.04
C THR A 103 1.39 -5.60 -7.78
N GLN A 104 1.88 -4.59 -8.52
CA GLN A 104 3.14 -4.68 -9.24
C GLN A 104 4.34 -4.79 -8.29
N LEU A 105 4.38 -3.98 -7.24
CA LEU A 105 5.44 -4.02 -6.22
C LEU A 105 5.50 -5.40 -5.56
N LEU A 106 4.35 -5.96 -5.17
CA LEU A 106 4.28 -7.31 -4.58
C LEU A 106 4.77 -8.39 -5.55
N GLN A 107 4.36 -8.33 -6.83
CA GLN A 107 4.86 -9.25 -7.86
C GLN A 107 6.37 -9.11 -8.11
N LEU A 108 6.95 -7.93 -7.87
CA LEU A 108 8.38 -7.65 -8.00
C LEU A 108 9.18 -7.97 -6.72
N GLY A 109 8.53 -8.46 -5.66
CA GLY A 109 9.21 -8.87 -4.43
C GLY A 109 9.27 -7.80 -3.34
N ALA A 110 8.43 -6.76 -3.40
CA ALA A 110 8.28 -5.83 -2.29
C ALA A 110 7.86 -6.58 -1.01
N ASN A 111 8.54 -6.28 0.08
CA ASN A 111 8.28 -6.82 1.40
C ASN A 111 6.91 -6.34 1.88
N VAL A 112 5.95 -7.28 1.92
CA VAL A 112 4.57 -7.02 2.35
C VAL A 112 4.47 -6.44 3.76
N ASP A 113 5.44 -6.80 4.61
CA ASP A 113 5.55 -6.38 6.02
C ASP A 113 6.64 -5.32 6.22
N GLY A 114 7.13 -4.70 5.14
CA GLY A 114 8.06 -3.57 5.21
C GLY A 114 7.50 -2.44 6.07
N ARG A 115 8.36 -1.84 6.91
CA ARG A 115 7.96 -0.86 7.92
C ARG A 115 8.59 0.49 7.65
N ALA A 116 7.80 1.54 7.80
CA ALA A 116 8.31 2.90 7.91
C ALA A 116 9.12 3.08 9.20
N SER A 117 9.85 4.19 9.33
CA SER A 117 10.62 4.51 10.54
C SER A 117 9.77 4.60 11.83
N TYR A 118 8.50 5.00 11.73
CA TYR A 118 7.54 4.99 12.85
C TYR A 118 6.88 3.61 13.05
N GLY A 119 7.31 2.59 12.32
CA GLY A 119 6.86 1.20 12.47
C GLY A 119 5.59 0.82 11.72
N GLY A 120 4.94 1.74 11.02
CA GLY A 120 3.73 1.48 10.22
C GLY A 120 3.99 0.61 8.99
N THR A 121 3.03 -0.23 8.65
CA THR A 121 3.04 -1.13 7.47
C THR A 121 1.99 -0.72 6.45
N ALA A 122 2.10 -1.25 5.22
CA ALA A 122 1.06 -1.11 4.20
C ALA A 122 -0.33 -1.57 4.69
N MET A 123 -0.37 -2.61 5.52
CA MET A 123 -1.60 -3.10 6.15
C MET A 123 -2.22 -2.05 7.08
N SER A 124 -1.42 -1.48 7.99
CA SER A 124 -1.91 -0.45 8.93
C SER A 124 -2.42 0.80 8.22
N LEU A 125 -1.74 1.22 7.14
CA LEU A 125 -2.11 2.38 6.34
C LEU A 125 -3.45 2.20 5.60
N GLY A 126 -3.87 0.95 5.35
CA GLY A 126 -5.19 0.64 4.81
C GLY A 126 -6.36 0.93 5.76
N PHE A 127 -6.09 1.19 7.05
CA PHE A 127 -7.07 1.46 8.10
C PHE A 127 -7.03 2.89 8.68
N VAL A 128 -6.09 3.73 8.24
CA VAL A 128 -5.88 5.08 8.81
C VAL A 128 -7.06 6.01 8.53
N ASP A 129 -7.46 6.75 9.57
CA ASP A 129 -8.62 7.65 9.62
C ASP A 129 -8.22 9.12 9.80
N GLU A 130 -6.97 9.49 9.51
CA GLU A 130 -6.51 10.88 9.61
C GLU A 130 -6.46 11.59 8.25
N GLY A 131 -7.27 12.63 8.11
CA GLY A 131 -7.18 13.60 7.02
C GLY A 131 -7.86 13.21 5.69
N LEU A 132 -7.47 13.89 4.61
CA LEU A 132 -8.18 14.12 3.32
C LEU A 132 -8.81 12.92 2.59
N LEU A 133 -8.61 11.68 3.06
CA LEU A 133 -9.13 10.45 2.47
C LEU A 133 -9.65 9.49 3.57
N ASN A 134 -10.77 9.86 4.21
CA ASN A 134 -11.49 9.02 5.17
C ASN A 134 -11.99 7.72 4.49
N ARG A 135 -11.17 6.65 4.47
CA ARG A 135 -11.55 5.39 3.83
C ARG A 135 -10.72 4.19 4.31
N VAL A 136 -11.42 3.16 4.77
CA VAL A 136 -10.88 1.79 4.82
C VAL A 136 -10.90 1.19 3.42
N SER A 137 -9.72 0.92 2.83
CA SER A 137 -9.61 0.31 1.51
C SER A 137 -9.71 -1.22 1.59
N THR A 138 -10.93 -1.74 1.45
CA THR A 138 -11.20 -3.17 1.54
C THR A 138 -10.42 -3.99 0.52
N GLU A 139 -10.29 -3.51 -0.72
CA GLU A 139 -9.55 -4.22 -1.77
C GLU A 139 -8.03 -4.23 -1.50
N MET A 140 -7.48 -3.12 -1.01
CA MET A 140 -6.07 -3.04 -0.61
C MET A 140 -5.75 -4.02 0.52
N ILE A 141 -6.59 -4.04 1.57
CA ILE A 141 -6.41 -4.95 2.71
C ILE A 141 -6.51 -6.41 2.27
N ARG A 142 -7.48 -6.74 1.42
CA ARG A 142 -7.64 -8.10 0.86
C ARG A 142 -6.43 -8.51 0.02
N LEU A 143 -5.91 -7.60 -0.81
CA LEU A 143 -4.70 -7.82 -1.58
C LEU A 143 -3.54 -8.16 -0.63
N LEU A 144 -3.23 -7.27 0.33
CA LEU A 144 -2.13 -7.45 1.27
C LEU A 144 -2.27 -8.74 2.10
N LEU A 145 -3.47 -9.09 2.59
CA LEU A 145 -3.72 -10.35 3.30
C LEU A 145 -3.39 -11.57 2.44
N SER A 146 -3.77 -11.55 1.15
CA SER A 146 -3.51 -12.65 0.22
C SER A 146 -2.03 -12.86 -0.07
N TRP A 147 -1.23 -11.79 0.08
CA TRP A 147 0.22 -11.78 -0.01
C TRP A 147 0.93 -11.99 1.34
N GLY A 148 0.18 -12.36 2.38
CA GLY A 148 0.77 -12.80 3.63
C GLY A 148 1.01 -11.71 4.67
N ALA A 149 0.54 -10.48 4.44
CA ALA A 149 0.69 -9.37 5.39
C ALA A 149 0.33 -9.75 6.83
N SER A 150 1.18 -9.41 7.78
CA SER A 150 1.06 -9.75 9.19
C SER A 150 0.39 -8.64 9.99
N PHE A 151 -0.09 -9.00 11.18
CA PHE A 151 -0.47 -8.04 12.21
C PHE A 151 0.64 -7.99 13.25
N PHE A 152 0.87 -6.81 13.80
CA PHE A 152 1.95 -6.57 14.76
C PHE A 152 1.36 -6.13 16.11
N PRO A 153 2.03 -6.39 17.24
CA PRO A 153 1.53 -6.05 18.57
C PRO A 153 1.55 -4.54 18.88
N VAL A 154 1.91 -3.70 17.90
CA VAL A 154 1.83 -2.23 17.99
C VAL A 154 0.37 -1.81 17.79
N PRO A 155 -0.19 -0.90 18.61
CA PRO A 155 -1.62 -0.58 18.61
C PRO A 155 -2.21 -0.37 17.21
N GLU A 156 -1.61 0.48 16.39
CA GLU A 156 -2.10 0.88 15.05
C GLU A 156 -1.88 -0.21 13.99
N CYS A 157 -1.02 -1.20 14.27
CA CYS A 157 -0.75 -2.34 13.38
C CYS A 157 -1.40 -3.64 13.87
N SER A 158 -2.16 -3.58 14.96
CA SER A 158 -2.81 -4.74 15.56
C SER A 158 -4.02 -5.19 14.76
N ARG A 159 -4.34 -6.48 14.88
CA ARG A 159 -5.54 -7.06 14.25
C ARG A 159 -6.81 -6.43 14.84
N GLU A 160 -6.82 -6.22 16.15
CA GLU A 160 -7.93 -5.65 16.91
C GLU A 160 -8.22 -4.21 16.47
N PHE A 161 -7.19 -3.41 16.22
CA PHE A 161 -7.34 -2.08 15.66
C PHE A 161 -7.98 -2.13 14.27
N GLY A 162 -7.47 -2.97 13.37
CA GLY A 162 -8.06 -3.15 12.03
C GLY A 162 -9.54 -3.57 12.08
N ILE A 163 -9.90 -4.49 12.99
CA ILE A 163 -11.30 -4.91 13.22
C ILE A 163 -12.15 -3.73 13.70
N SER A 164 -11.64 -2.97 14.68
CA SER A 164 -12.33 -1.79 15.23
C SER A 164 -12.59 -0.75 14.15
N GLN A 165 -11.56 -0.41 13.36
CA GLN A 165 -11.67 0.53 12.25
C GLN A 165 -12.65 0.02 11.19
N ALA A 166 -12.55 -1.24 10.77
CA ALA A 166 -13.50 -1.81 9.82
C ALA A 166 -14.95 -1.68 10.31
N ARG A 167 -15.23 -1.94 11.60
CA ARG A 167 -16.57 -1.76 12.20
C ARG A 167 -17.00 -0.29 12.24
N LYS A 168 -16.10 0.63 12.65
CA LYS A 168 -16.36 2.09 12.70
C LYS A 168 -16.82 2.62 11.35
N HIS A 169 -16.23 2.13 10.25
CA HIS A 169 -16.60 2.51 8.87
C HIS A 169 -17.67 1.61 8.23
N GLY A 170 -18.35 0.75 9.01
CA GLY A 170 -19.44 -0.10 8.54
C GLY A 170 -19.01 -1.24 7.59
N LYS A 171 -17.73 -1.61 7.58
CA LYS A 171 -17.15 -2.71 6.79
C LYS A 171 -17.24 -4.03 7.54
N TYR A 172 -18.46 -4.46 7.86
CA TYR A 172 -18.69 -5.65 8.70
C TYR A 172 -18.15 -6.95 8.11
N GLU A 173 -18.25 -7.14 6.79
CA GLU A 173 -17.68 -8.32 6.11
C GLU A 173 -16.16 -8.38 6.27
N LEU A 174 -15.49 -7.23 6.16
CA LEU A 174 -14.05 -7.13 6.39
C LEU A 174 -13.70 -7.35 7.86
N ALA A 175 -14.47 -6.81 8.79
CA ALA A 175 -14.26 -7.06 10.22
C ALA A 175 -14.36 -8.56 10.55
N ASN A 176 -15.41 -9.23 10.06
CA ASN A 176 -15.58 -10.68 10.22
C ASN A 176 -14.43 -11.45 9.57
N LEU A 177 -13.95 -11.00 8.40
CA LEU A 177 -12.79 -11.59 7.73
C LEU A 177 -11.55 -11.54 8.64
N LEU A 178 -11.26 -10.36 9.21
CA LEU A 178 -10.10 -10.12 10.08
C LEU A 178 -10.19 -10.85 11.43
N GLU A 179 -11.39 -11.16 11.93
CA GLU A 179 -11.58 -11.97 13.13
C GLU A 179 -11.14 -13.43 12.95
N SER A 180 -11.17 -13.91 11.70
CA SER A 180 -10.80 -15.28 11.38
C SER A 180 -9.31 -15.43 11.05
N GLU A 181 -8.72 -16.58 11.35
CA GLU A 181 -7.29 -16.82 11.11
C GLU A 181 -6.94 -16.77 9.60
N LEU A 182 -7.80 -17.38 8.78
CA LEU A 182 -7.57 -17.57 7.35
C LEU A 182 -8.28 -16.54 6.47
N GLY A 183 -9.05 -15.62 7.04
CA GLY A 183 -9.79 -14.63 6.27
C GLY A 183 -8.85 -13.74 5.44
N GLY A 184 -9.17 -13.61 4.15
CA GLY A 184 -8.37 -12.86 3.17
C GLY A 184 -7.08 -13.57 2.77
N ARG A 185 -6.72 -14.71 3.38
CA ARG A 185 -5.52 -15.47 3.06
C ARG A 185 -5.75 -16.34 1.84
N ARG A 186 -4.68 -16.52 1.07
CA ARG A 186 -4.61 -17.59 0.09
C ARG A 186 -4.34 -18.91 0.82
N CYS A 187 -5.03 -19.96 0.39
CA CYS A 187 -5.03 -21.25 1.03
C CYS A 187 -4.96 -22.38 -0.01
N GLU A 188 -4.41 -23.51 0.41
CA GLU A 188 -4.50 -24.80 -0.27
C GLU A 188 -5.64 -25.60 0.34
N ILE A 189 -6.50 -26.18 -0.50
CA ILE A 189 -7.59 -27.06 -0.06
C ILE A 189 -7.00 -28.41 0.36
N VAL A 190 -7.36 -28.87 1.55
CA VAL A 190 -6.87 -30.14 2.13
C VAL A 190 -8.01 -30.94 2.75
N ASN A 191 -7.79 -32.25 2.94
CA ASN A 191 -8.67 -33.13 3.70
C ASN A 191 -10.14 -33.17 3.23
N LEU A 192 -10.42 -32.88 1.95
CA LEU A 192 -11.77 -32.90 1.41
C LEU A 192 -12.13 -34.31 0.94
N SER A 193 -13.01 -35.01 1.68
CA SER A 193 -13.40 -36.38 1.34
C SER A 193 -14.49 -36.48 0.27
N VAL A 194 -15.37 -35.47 0.19
CA VAL A 194 -16.52 -35.49 -0.73
C VAL A 194 -16.10 -35.22 -2.17
N GLN A 195 -15.07 -34.38 -2.37
CA GLN A 195 -14.50 -34.01 -3.67
C GLN A 195 -12.97 -34.05 -3.58
N PRO A 196 -12.36 -35.25 -3.51
CA PRO A 196 -10.92 -35.39 -3.30
C PRO A 196 -10.07 -34.75 -4.41
N GLU A 197 -10.63 -34.56 -5.61
CA GLU A 197 -10.03 -33.88 -6.75
C GLU A 197 -9.78 -32.38 -6.53
N LEU A 198 -10.38 -31.78 -5.49
CA LEU A 198 -10.10 -30.40 -5.09
C LEU A 198 -8.92 -30.27 -4.14
N ASN A 199 -8.46 -31.38 -3.54
CA ASN A 199 -7.30 -31.32 -2.66
C ASN A 199 -6.03 -30.92 -3.43
N GLY A 200 -5.24 -30.03 -2.86
CA GLY A 200 -4.07 -29.42 -3.48
C GLY A 200 -4.39 -28.18 -4.33
N LYS A 201 -5.65 -27.88 -4.63
CA LYS A 201 -6.01 -26.66 -5.37
C LYS A 201 -5.89 -25.42 -4.49
N MET A 202 -5.47 -24.33 -5.13
CA MET A 202 -5.33 -23.01 -4.50
C MET A 202 -6.66 -22.25 -4.51
N CYS A 203 -6.92 -21.52 -3.43
CA CYS A 203 -8.12 -20.71 -3.26
C CYS A 203 -7.85 -19.48 -2.39
N LEU A 204 -8.73 -18.48 -2.49
CA LEU A 204 -8.72 -17.28 -1.66
C LEU A 204 -9.92 -17.30 -0.71
N ALA A 205 -9.69 -17.16 0.59
CA ALA A 205 -10.76 -17.09 1.58
C ALA A 205 -11.36 -15.67 1.63
N GLU A 206 -12.30 -15.39 0.74
CA GLU A 206 -12.85 -14.04 0.53
C GLU A 206 -13.90 -13.63 1.57
N GLU A 207 -14.60 -14.58 2.18
CA GLU A 207 -15.61 -14.27 3.19
C GLU A 207 -15.50 -15.25 4.35
N TYR A 208 -15.68 -14.76 5.57
CA TYR A 208 -15.84 -15.59 6.76
C TYR A 208 -17.29 -15.52 7.23
N LEU A 209 -17.85 -16.69 7.57
CA LEU A 209 -19.22 -16.88 8.03
C LEU A 209 -19.22 -17.29 9.53
N PRO A 210 -19.23 -16.34 10.48
CA PRO A 210 -19.03 -16.62 11.90
C PRO A 210 -20.03 -17.63 12.47
N ASN A 211 -21.30 -17.56 12.05
CA ASN A 211 -22.38 -18.42 12.53
C ASN A 211 -22.16 -19.92 12.29
N SER A 212 -21.34 -20.26 11.29
CA SER A 212 -21.04 -21.64 10.92
C SER A 212 -19.57 -21.99 11.02
N ASN A 213 -18.71 -21.02 11.38
CA ASN A 213 -17.27 -21.14 11.34
C ASN A 213 -16.75 -21.70 10.00
N ARG A 214 -17.22 -21.12 8.89
CA ARG A 214 -16.85 -21.53 7.52
C ARG A 214 -16.40 -20.34 6.70
N TYR A 215 -15.67 -20.63 5.64
CA TYR A 215 -15.17 -19.66 4.69
C TYR A 215 -15.85 -19.85 3.35
N LYS A 216 -16.23 -18.74 2.71
CA LYS A 216 -16.49 -18.73 1.28
C LYS A 216 -15.16 -18.53 0.59
N VAL A 217 -14.72 -19.54 -0.12
CA VAL A 217 -13.44 -19.52 -0.84
C VAL A 217 -13.68 -19.51 -2.33
N THR A 218 -12.85 -18.78 -3.06
CA THR A 218 -12.87 -18.70 -4.52
C THR A 218 -11.65 -19.42 -5.05
N LEU A 219 -11.84 -20.41 -5.93
CA LEU A 219 -10.74 -21.15 -6.56
C LEU A 219 -9.91 -20.23 -7.46
N GLU A 220 -8.59 -20.40 -7.44
CA GLU A 220 -7.65 -19.68 -8.31
C GLU A 220 -7.54 -20.33 -9.68
N THR A 221 -8.69 -20.49 -10.32
CA THR A 221 -8.83 -21.00 -11.68
C THR A 221 -9.57 -19.97 -12.51
N LYS A 222 -9.52 -20.09 -13.85
CA LYS A 222 -10.31 -19.20 -14.73
C LYS A 222 -11.81 -19.26 -14.45
N SER A 223 -12.33 -20.38 -13.96
CA SER A 223 -13.74 -20.53 -13.61
C SER A 223 -14.14 -19.72 -12.38
N LYS A 224 -13.20 -19.40 -11.48
CA LYS A 224 -13.43 -18.69 -10.21
C LYS A 224 -14.57 -19.32 -9.41
N ASP A 225 -14.60 -20.66 -9.39
CA ASP A 225 -15.64 -21.41 -8.69
C ASP A 225 -15.60 -21.11 -7.19
N VAL A 226 -16.79 -20.95 -6.60
CA VAL A 226 -16.94 -20.58 -5.19
C VAL A 226 -17.38 -21.79 -4.39
N LEU A 227 -16.67 -22.05 -3.28
CA LEU A 227 -16.95 -23.14 -2.35
C LEU A 227 -17.15 -22.60 -0.95
N VAL A 228 -17.83 -23.37 -0.10
CA VAL A 228 -17.92 -23.07 1.33
C VAL A 228 -17.20 -24.17 2.09
N LEU A 229 -16.11 -23.85 2.78
CA LEU A 229 -15.23 -24.83 3.41
C LEU A 229 -15.03 -24.51 4.90
N GLY A 230 -14.80 -25.54 5.72
CA GLY A 230 -14.41 -25.36 7.13
C GLY A 230 -12.90 -25.09 7.24
N PRO A 231 -12.43 -24.57 8.39
CA PRO A 231 -11.01 -24.33 8.64
C PRO A 231 -10.16 -25.60 8.48
N ASP A 232 -10.67 -26.77 8.90
CA ASP A 232 -9.96 -28.05 8.79
C ASP A 232 -9.67 -28.49 7.35
N ASN A 233 -10.34 -27.86 6.37
CA ASN A 233 -10.17 -28.10 4.94
C ASN A 233 -9.27 -27.08 4.26
N LEU A 234 -8.66 -26.15 5.00
CA LEU A 234 -7.86 -25.06 4.46
C LEU A 234 -6.50 -25.03 5.15
N LYS A 235 -5.45 -24.94 4.34
CA LYS A 235 -4.08 -24.73 4.81
C LYS A 235 -3.56 -23.41 4.25
N ARG A 236 -3.14 -22.48 5.11
CA ARG A 236 -2.58 -21.18 4.70
C ARG A 236 -1.40 -21.37 3.73
N ARG A 237 -1.43 -20.63 2.62
CA ARG A 237 -0.45 -20.61 1.54
C ARG A 237 -0.50 -19.24 0.85
N ASP A 238 0.16 -18.26 1.45
CA ASP A 238 0.16 -16.90 0.92
C ASP A 238 0.86 -16.82 -0.44
N ARG A 239 0.56 -15.75 -1.19
CA ARG A 239 1.22 -15.47 -2.47
C ARG A 239 2.68 -15.10 -2.27
N THR A 240 3.49 -15.43 -3.27
CA THR A 240 4.87 -14.97 -3.41
C THR A 240 5.11 -14.50 -4.83
N PRO A 241 6.21 -13.78 -5.12
CA PRO A 241 6.56 -13.41 -6.50
C PRO A 241 6.64 -14.63 -7.44
N GLN A 242 7.08 -15.79 -6.93
CA GLN A 242 7.21 -17.03 -7.70
C GLN A 242 5.91 -17.85 -7.78
N ASP A 243 5.00 -17.66 -6.82
CA ASP A 243 3.70 -18.33 -6.74
C ASP A 243 2.58 -17.31 -6.48
N PRO A 244 2.32 -16.39 -7.43
CA PRO A 244 1.37 -15.31 -7.22
C PRO A 244 -0.08 -15.74 -7.48
N GLY A 245 -0.35 -16.91 -8.07
CA GLY A 245 -1.69 -17.44 -8.41
C GLY A 245 -2.47 -16.67 -9.49
N TYR A 246 -1.99 -15.50 -9.88
CA TYR A 246 -2.36 -14.73 -11.07
C TYR A 246 -1.15 -13.87 -11.46
N TYR A 247 -1.17 -13.26 -12.64
CA TYR A 247 -0.13 -12.29 -13.00
C TYR A 247 -0.74 -11.04 -13.61
N VAL A 248 -0.23 -9.87 -13.23
CA VAL A 248 -0.67 -8.59 -13.76
C VAL A 248 0.48 -7.94 -14.51
N GLU A 249 0.31 -7.73 -15.82
CA GLU A 249 1.22 -6.95 -16.65
C GLU A 249 0.74 -5.51 -16.82
N PHE A 250 1.68 -4.59 -16.97
CA PHE A 250 1.38 -3.24 -17.44
C PHE A 250 1.97 -3.01 -18.82
N LYS A 251 1.12 -2.95 -19.84
CA LYS A 251 1.52 -2.84 -21.25
C LYS A 251 0.67 -1.80 -21.96
N ASN A 252 1.32 -0.94 -22.74
CA ASN A 252 0.67 0.11 -23.53
C ASN A 252 -0.27 1.04 -22.72
N GLY A 253 0.07 1.31 -21.46
CA GLY A 253 -0.75 2.15 -20.57
C GLY A 253 -1.92 1.41 -19.91
N CYS A 254 -2.10 0.12 -20.19
CA CYS A 254 -3.18 -0.70 -19.65
C CYS A 254 -2.63 -1.77 -18.70
N THR A 255 -3.41 -2.06 -17.66
CA THR A 255 -3.18 -3.20 -16.78
C THR A 255 -3.87 -4.43 -17.36
N ILE A 256 -3.12 -5.50 -17.61
CA ILE A 256 -3.60 -6.76 -18.17
C ILE A 256 -3.48 -7.82 -17.08
N ARG A 257 -4.59 -8.47 -16.75
CA ARG A 257 -4.62 -9.57 -15.77
C ARG A 257 -4.62 -10.91 -16.51
N HIS A 258 -3.68 -11.77 -16.14
CA HIS A 258 -3.55 -13.15 -16.57
C HIS A 258 -4.08 -14.06 -15.45
N ASP A 259 -5.22 -14.68 -15.72
CA ASP A 259 -5.78 -15.75 -14.89
C ASP A 259 -5.43 -17.10 -15.54
N PHE A 260 -5.16 -18.12 -14.72
CA PHE A 260 -4.66 -19.42 -15.15
C PHE A 260 -5.65 -20.55 -14.84
N ASP A 261 -5.54 -21.67 -15.56
CA ASP A 261 -6.41 -22.84 -15.31
C ASP A 261 -5.92 -23.65 -14.12
N SER A 262 -4.64 -23.57 -13.80
CA SER A 262 -3.99 -24.21 -12.66
C SER A 262 -2.91 -23.32 -12.05
N ASN A 263 -2.48 -23.65 -10.82
CA ASN A 263 -1.41 -22.92 -10.15
C ASN A 263 -0.05 -23.19 -10.84
N GLU A 264 0.13 -24.41 -11.32
CA GLU A 264 1.31 -24.86 -12.05
C GLU A 264 1.50 -24.04 -13.35
N ASP A 265 0.42 -23.75 -14.07
CA ASP A 265 0.47 -22.88 -15.25
C ASP A 265 0.90 -21.46 -14.90
N CYS A 266 0.43 -20.92 -13.77
CA CYS A 266 0.83 -19.61 -13.28
C CYS A 266 2.32 -19.56 -12.95
N GLN A 267 2.81 -20.56 -12.20
CA GLN A 267 4.23 -20.68 -11.83
C GLN A 267 5.12 -20.85 -13.07
N ALA A 268 4.69 -21.66 -14.04
CA ALA A 268 5.41 -21.85 -15.30
C ALA A 268 5.50 -20.54 -16.10
N PHE A 269 4.41 -19.77 -16.15
CA PHE A 269 4.39 -18.46 -16.81
C PHE A 269 5.35 -17.47 -16.15
N VAL A 270 5.32 -17.36 -14.81
CA VAL A 270 6.23 -16.50 -14.04
C VAL A 270 7.69 -16.94 -14.21
N ALA A 271 7.96 -18.24 -14.17
CA ALA A 271 9.31 -18.77 -14.37
C ALA A 271 9.85 -18.44 -15.77
N ALA A 272 9.00 -18.51 -16.81
CA ALA A 272 9.39 -18.13 -18.16
C ALA A 272 9.78 -16.64 -18.27
N LEU A 273 9.01 -15.74 -17.63
CA LEU A 273 9.32 -14.31 -17.62
C LEU A 273 10.68 -14.00 -16.97
N ASN A 274 11.01 -14.70 -15.88
CA ASN A 274 12.28 -14.51 -15.19
C ASN A 274 13.47 -15.01 -16.02
N ASN A 275 13.29 -16.08 -16.80
CA ASN A 275 14.34 -16.62 -17.67
C ASN A 275 14.55 -15.78 -18.94
N ASP A 276 13.48 -15.25 -19.55
CA ASP A 276 13.58 -14.38 -20.73
C ASP A 276 14.24 -13.02 -20.41
N GLY A 277 14.30 -12.67 -19.13
CA GLY A 277 15.01 -11.50 -18.62
C GLY A 277 16.51 -11.44 -18.96
N GLU A 278 17.16 -12.55 -19.31
CA GLU A 278 18.58 -12.58 -19.71
C GLU A 278 18.86 -11.99 -21.11
N THR A 279 17.83 -11.67 -21.90
CA THR A 279 18.00 -11.18 -23.29
C THR A 279 17.63 -9.72 -23.52
N GLN A 280 17.35 -8.93 -22.48
CA GLN A 280 17.22 -7.48 -22.66
C GLN A 280 18.61 -6.83 -22.73
N PRO A 281 18.83 -5.90 -23.68
CA PRO A 281 20.14 -5.29 -23.88
C PRO A 281 20.58 -4.56 -22.61
N VAL A 282 21.83 -4.77 -22.21
CA VAL A 282 22.50 -4.06 -21.11
C VAL A 282 22.19 -2.57 -21.24
N VAL A 283 21.45 -2.03 -20.27
CA VAL A 283 21.22 -0.59 -20.15
C VAL A 283 22.56 0.00 -19.72
N THR A 284 23.17 0.81 -20.60
CA THR A 284 24.40 1.54 -20.28
C THR A 284 24.07 2.69 -19.34
N GLU A 285 25.02 3.10 -18.49
CA GLU A 285 24.87 4.28 -17.62
C GLU A 285 24.42 5.53 -18.40
N GLU A 286 24.83 5.63 -19.67
CA GLU A 286 24.43 6.70 -20.59
C GLU A 286 22.93 6.63 -20.97
N ALA A 287 22.37 5.43 -21.12
CA ALA A 287 20.94 5.24 -21.38
C ALA A 287 20.08 5.49 -20.13
N GLU A 288 20.62 5.20 -18.95
CA GLU A 288 19.97 5.53 -17.66
C GLU A 288 19.98 7.05 -17.43
N ALA A 289 21.12 7.72 -17.59
CA ALA A 289 21.22 9.17 -17.50
C ALA A 289 20.32 9.90 -18.51
N ALA A 290 20.23 9.40 -19.75
CA ALA A 290 19.32 9.95 -20.76
C ALA A 290 17.84 9.73 -20.40
N ALA A 291 17.51 8.60 -19.76
CA ALA A 291 16.14 8.32 -19.32
C ALA A 291 15.71 9.20 -18.14
N GLU A 292 16.61 9.52 -17.21
CA GLU A 292 16.39 10.47 -16.12
C GLU A 292 16.28 11.90 -16.62
N GLN A 293 17.15 12.32 -17.54
CA GLN A 293 17.08 13.64 -18.15
C GLN A 293 15.76 13.83 -18.92
N ALA A 294 15.33 12.82 -19.68
CA ALA A 294 14.04 12.87 -20.39
C ALA A 294 12.84 12.88 -19.43
N ALA A 295 12.94 12.25 -18.25
CA ALA A 295 11.91 12.35 -17.22
C ALA A 295 11.86 13.75 -16.60
N ALA A 296 13.02 14.37 -16.34
CA ALA A 296 13.13 15.74 -15.85
C ALA A 296 12.56 16.78 -16.84
N GLU A 297 12.80 16.59 -18.15
CA GLU A 297 12.24 17.47 -19.19
C GLU A 297 10.71 17.32 -19.32
N LEU A 298 10.17 16.11 -19.24
CA LEU A 298 8.71 15.89 -19.22
C LEU A 298 8.05 16.52 -17.98
N LEU A 299 8.74 16.51 -16.83
CA LEU A 299 8.24 17.18 -15.61
C LEU A 299 8.19 18.70 -15.77
N ALA A 300 9.15 19.30 -16.50
CA ALA A 300 9.13 20.72 -16.82
C ALA A 300 7.97 21.08 -17.78
N GLU A 301 7.59 20.18 -18.69
CA GLU A 301 6.50 20.40 -19.65
C GLU A 301 5.09 20.22 -19.05
N VAL A 302 4.96 19.41 -17.98
CA VAL A 302 3.68 19.17 -17.28
C VAL A 302 3.26 20.34 -16.36
N GLY A 303 4.09 21.38 -16.22
CA GLY A 303 3.70 22.61 -15.52
C GLY A 303 3.43 22.41 -14.02
N LEU A 304 4.32 21.69 -13.33
CA LEU A 304 4.39 21.70 -11.87
C LEU A 304 5.32 22.84 -11.42
N ASP A 305 4.84 24.07 -11.62
CA ASP A 305 5.50 25.26 -11.08
C ASP A 305 4.92 25.51 -9.67
N ASP A 306 5.55 24.97 -8.64
CA ASP A 306 5.30 25.39 -7.26
C ASP A 306 5.95 26.76 -7.07
N SER A 307 5.16 27.81 -7.29
CA SER A 307 5.53 29.14 -6.84
C SER A 307 5.53 29.17 -5.30
N PRO A 308 6.57 29.69 -4.62
CA PRO A 308 6.61 29.73 -3.17
C PRO A 308 5.60 30.76 -2.65
N GLY A 309 4.47 30.28 -2.16
CA GLY A 309 3.47 31.09 -1.48
C GLY A 309 3.97 31.51 -0.10
N GLU A 310 4.59 32.69 -0.04
CA GLU A 310 4.93 33.38 1.20
C GLU A 310 3.74 33.45 2.18
N VAL A 311 4.08 33.16 3.42
CA VAL A 311 3.30 33.41 4.62
C VAL A 311 2.98 34.90 4.73
N SER A 312 1.69 35.27 4.79
CA SER A 312 1.30 36.62 5.24
C SER A 312 -0.07 36.61 5.92
N ARG A 313 -0.01 36.64 7.26
CA ARG A 313 -1.10 37.01 8.17
C ARG A 313 -1.75 38.34 7.73
N GLY A 314 -3.09 38.40 7.71
CA GLY A 314 -3.78 39.67 7.52
C GLY A 314 -5.30 39.59 7.50
N CYS A 315 -5.93 39.51 8.66
CA CYS A 315 -7.34 39.85 8.85
C CYS A 315 -7.65 41.24 8.27
N LYS A 316 -8.67 41.36 7.39
CA LYS A 316 -9.77 42.34 7.52
C LYS A 316 -10.81 42.29 6.37
N ALA A 317 -12.05 42.06 6.81
CA ALA A 317 -13.28 42.77 6.47
C ALA A 317 -13.87 42.70 5.03
N LYS A 318 -14.99 41.97 4.99
CA LYS A 318 -16.18 42.12 4.13
C LYS A 318 -16.38 43.50 3.51
N LYS A 319 -16.52 43.58 2.17
CA LYS A 319 -17.37 44.57 1.50
C LYS A 319 -18.26 43.93 0.43
N SER A 320 -19.55 44.14 0.64
CA SER A 320 -20.71 43.75 -0.14
C SER A 320 -20.75 44.36 -1.55
N LYS A 321 -21.12 43.54 -2.54
CA LYS A 321 -21.60 43.97 -3.87
C LYS A 321 -22.82 44.89 -3.74
N LYS A 322 -22.78 46.08 -4.35
CA LYS A 322 -23.97 46.95 -4.53
C LYS A 322 -24.26 47.16 -6.02
N LYS A 323 -25.46 46.76 -6.43
CA LYS A 323 -26.12 46.97 -7.72
C LYS A 323 -26.11 48.45 -8.15
N LYS A 324 -25.82 48.71 -9.42
CA LYS A 324 -26.05 50.02 -10.07
C LYS A 324 -27.40 49.96 -10.81
N GLY A 325 -28.45 50.44 -10.13
CA GLY A 325 -29.75 50.71 -10.73
C GLY A 325 -29.78 52.14 -11.28
N GLY A 326 -30.25 52.29 -12.53
CA GLY A 326 -30.38 53.58 -13.19
C GLY A 326 -31.50 54.45 -12.61
N LYS A 327 -31.39 55.76 -12.84
CA LYS A 327 -32.53 56.68 -12.75
C LYS A 327 -32.39 57.83 -13.74
N LYS A 328 -33.42 57.95 -14.58
CA LYS A 328 -33.74 59.04 -15.53
C LYS A 328 -34.02 60.38 -14.84
N LYS A 329 -33.97 61.43 -15.68
CA LYS A 329 -34.77 62.69 -15.76
C LYS A 329 -33.88 63.95 -15.63
N ASN A 330 -34.10 65.06 -16.34
CA ASN A 330 -34.89 65.43 -17.52
C ASN A 330 -34.52 66.90 -17.84
N THR A 331 -34.74 67.33 -19.09
CA THR A 331 -35.07 68.69 -19.57
C THR A 331 -34.14 69.89 -19.30
N LYS A 332 -33.58 70.46 -20.37
CA LYS A 332 -34.14 71.65 -21.02
C LYS A 332 -33.77 71.68 -22.50
#